data_AF-A0A8X7C9X0-F1
#
_entry.id   AF-A0A8X7C9X0-F1
#
_cell.length_a   1.000
_cell.length_b   1.000
_cell.length_c   1.000
_cell.angle_alpha   90.00
_cell.angle_beta   90.00
_cell.angle_gamma   90.00
#
_symmetry.space_group_name_H-M   'P 1'
#
loop_
_entity.id
_entity.type
_entity.pdbx_description
1 polymer ?
#
loop_
_entity_poly.entity_id
_entity_poly.type
_entity_poly.pdbx_seq_one_letter_code
_entity_poly.pdbx_strand_id
1 'polypeptide(L)'
;MPFYNCDCFITHNIYVQELNRHFKFIDTNQFFKDYGEILSKLGYHTNPEKNRLLKEITEEINRRKNLEKHSVERKKLLQQMYKPIETNVFNLQENFLDPSFINLVNAAKSLNFEKTVHLLDIISKEKQLYGFRVFTQAFCCKLIKELDHYRESSLPKGRPNSMNKYGVLLDELGFHDHFSKVLRTEYLDPLAKVLFPEWRGNELDSHKIFTVCYKTNEDLELGCHNDNGEVTLNVCLGKSFEGGDLYFGDMRTIPIAESNYISIQHKVGYGIFHRGQQLHGALPIMKGERQNLIIWLRASSVRNKLCPMCNSKPTLSPSVGYGDGFTLNDEN
;
A
#
# COMPACT_ATOMS: atom_id res chain seq x y z
N MET A 1 -7.74 -20.29 -6.88
CA MET A 1 -8.52 -19.31 -7.65
C MET A 1 -7.56 -18.33 -8.30
N PRO A 2 -7.65 -18.06 -9.61
CA PRO A 2 -6.82 -17.05 -10.27
C PRO A 2 -7.22 -15.63 -9.84
N PHE A 3 -6.25 -14.72 -9.81
CA PHE A 3 -6.49 -13.31 -9.54
C PHE A 3 -6.30 -12.46 -10.81
N TYR A 4 -6.91 -11.28 -10.80
CA TYR A 4 -7.02 -10.38 -11.94
C TYR A 4 -6.68 -8.94 -11.55
N ASN A 5 -6.33 -8.15 -12.56
CA ASN A 5 -6.27 -6.71 -12.46
C ASN A 5 -7.55 -6.08 -12.99
N CYS A 6 -7.87 -4.88 -12.53
CA CYS A 6 -8.89 -4.08 -13.21
C CYS A 6 -8.24 -3.27 -14.32
N ASP A 7 -8.80 -3.31 -15.53
CA ASP A 7 -8.28 -2.58 -16.70
C ASP A 7 -8.24 -1.06 -16.50
N CYS A 8 -8.96 -0.55 -15.51
CA CYS A 8 -8.85 0.85 -15.11
C CYS A 8 -7.41 1.23 -14.69
N PHE A 9 -6.57 0.27 -14.27
CA PHE A 9 -5.20 0.52 -13.83
C PHE A 9 -4.36 1.23 -14.90
N ILE A 10 -4.59 0.96 -16.18
CA ILE A 10 -3.85 1.57 -17.29
C ILE A 10 -4.54 2.81 -17.89
N THR A 11 -5.72 3.18 -17.39
CA THR A 11 -6.50 4.31 -17.92
C THR A 11 -6.86 5.37 -16.87
N HIS A 12 -6.90 5.02 -15.59
CA HIS A 12 -7.31 5.93 -14.51
C HIS A 12 -6.13 6.25 -13.59
N ASN A 13 -6.24 7.40 -12.92
CA ASN A 13 -5.25 7.90 -11.96
C ASN A 13 -3.83 7.92 -12.55
N ILE A 14 -3.68 8.35 -13.81
CA ILE A 14 -2.37 8.56 -14.43
C ILE A 14 -1.80 9.87 -13.87
N TYR A 15 -0.79 9.75 -13.01
CA TYR A 15 -0.13 10.92 -12.42
C TYR A 15 0.83 11.55 -13.43
N VAL A 16 0.66 12.85 -13.65
CA VAL A 16 1.54 13.68 -14.46
C VAL A 16 2.29 14.60 -13.50
N GLN A 17 3.61 14.42 -13.42
CA GLN A 17 4.48 15.08 -12.46
C GLN A 17 4.60 16.57 -12.77
N GLU A 18 4.70 16.97 -14.05
CA GLU A 18 4.78 18.38 -14.44
C GLU A 18 3.57 19.20 -13.96
N LEU A 19 2.40 18.56 -13.91
CA LEU A 19 1.14 19.17 -13.51
C LEU A 19 0.76 18.92 -12.05
N ASN A 20 1.48 18.03 -11.36
CA ASN A 20 1.15 17.51 -10.03
C ASN A 20 -0.34 17.07 -9.94
N ARG A 21 -0.82 16.37 -10.98
CA ARG A 21 -2.25 16.03 -11.16
C ARG A 21 -2.43 14.64 -11.73
N HIS A 22 -3.57 14.04 -11.40
CA HIS A 22 -3.99 12.75 -11.91
C HIS A 22 -5.02 12.93 -13.03
N PHE A 23 -4.89 12.13 -14.08
CA PHE A 23 -5.78 12.16 -15.23
C PHE A 23 -6.36 10.78 -15.55
N LYS A 24 -7.50 10.79 -16.23
CA LYS A 24 -8.01 9.64 -16.96
C LYS A 24 -7.55 9.73 -18.41
N PHE A 25 -7.01 8.65 -18.96
CA PHE A 25 -6.56 8.58 -20.34
C PHE A 25 -7.10 7.29 -20.99
N ILE A 26 -8.00 7.46 -21.97
CA ILE A 26 -8.50 6.36 -22.79
C ILE A 26 -7.79 6.40 -24.15
N ASP A 27 -7.87 7.55 -24.80
CA ASP A 27 -7.18 7.87 -26.04
C ASP A 27 -6.92 9.38 -26.13
N THR A 28 -6.08 9.78 -27.07
CA THR A 28 -5.65 11.18 -27.26
C THR A 28 -6.82 12.11 -27.56
N ASN A 29 -7.81 11.68 -28.35
CA ASN A 29 -8.92 12.54 -28.75
C ASN A 29 -9.83 12.82 -27.56
N GLN A 30 -10.20 11.78 -26.81
CA GLN A 30 -11.02 11.90 -25.62
C GLN A 30 -10.30 12.68 -24.52
N PHE A 31 -8.99 12.48 -24.34
CA PHE A 31 -8.20 13.21 -23.35
C PHE A 31 -8.24 14.73 -23.58
N PHE A 32 -8.01 15.21 -24.80
CA PHE A 32 -8.07 16.66 -25.07
C PHE A 32 -9.49 17.21 -25.12
N LYS A 33 -10.49 16.36 -25.39
CA LYS A 33 -11.90 16.73 -25.22
C LYS A 33 -12.24 16.99 -23.75
N ASP A 34 -11.78 16.11 -22.85
CA ASP A 34 -12.10 16.19 -21.42
C ASP A 34 -11.30 17.27 -20.69
N TYR A 35 -10.02 17.42 -21.04
CA TYR A 35 -9.09 18.28 -20.29
C TYR A 35 -8.57 19.49 -21.09
N GLY A 36 -8.99 19.69 -22.34
CA GLY A 36 -8.45 20.75 -23.21
C GLY A 36 -8.54 22.16 -22.60
N GLU A 37 -9.66 22.49 -21.97
CA GLU A 37 -9.85 23.79 -21.32
C GLU A 37 -8.92 24.00 -20.13
N ILE A 38 -8.81 23.01 -19.24
CA ILE A 38 -7.95 23.13 -18.05
C ILE A 38 -6.47 23.11 -18.44
N LEU A 39 -6.08 22.29 -19.41
CA LEU A 39 -4.73 22.23 -19.93
C LEU A 39 -4.33 23.56 -20.56
N SER A 40 -5.23 24.22 -21.30
CA SER A 40 -4.98 25.54 -21.88
C SER A 40 -4.73 26.59 -20.79
N LYS A 41 -5.52 26.58 -19.70
CA LYS A 41 -5.33 27.47 -18.54
C LYS A 41 -4.01 27.20 -17.79
N LEU A 42 -3.52 25.96 -17.85
CA LEU A 42 -2.24 25.54 -17.27
C LEU A 42 -1.05 25.77 -18.21
N GLY A 43 -1.27 26.42 -19.36
CA GLY A 43 -0.21 26.77 -20.30
C GLY A 43 0.07 25.72 -21.37
N TYR A 44 -0.71 24.65 -21.51
CA TYR A 44 -0.54 23.62 -22.55
C TYR A 44 -1.39 23.93 -23.80
N HIS A 45 -1.06 25.05 -24.46
CA HIS A 45 -1.82 25.61 -25.57
C HIS A 45 -1.23 25.26 -26.95
N THR A 46 0.06 24.96 -27.00
CA THR A 46 0.79 24.65 -28.24
C THR A 46 0.92 23.14 -28.48
N ASN A 47 1.15 22.74 -29.74
CA ASN A 47 1.41 21.34 -30.08
C ASN A 47 2.66 20.76 -29.39
N PRO A 48 3.80 21.48 -29.25
CA PRO A 48 4.95 20.98 -28.51
C PRO A 48 4.66 20.65 -27.03
N GLU A 49 3.91 21.49 -26.32
CA GLU A 49 3.53 21.25 -24.92
C GLU A 49 2.61 20.03 -24.81
N LYS A 50 1.59 19.97 -25.67
CA LYS A 50 0.66 18.82 -25.73
C LYS A 50 1.39 17.51 -26.03
N ASN A 51 2.36 17.52 -26.95
CA ASN A 51 3.15 16.35 -27.29
C ASN A 51 4.04 15.89 -26.12
N ARG A 52 4.60 16.82 -25.34
CA ARG A 52 5.38 16.49 -24.14
C ARG A 52 4.49 15.82 -23.08
N LEU A 53 3.30 16.37 -22.84
CA LEU A 53 2.33 15.80 -21.91
C LEU A 53 1.90 14.39 -22.33
N LEU A 54 1.58 14.18 -23.61
CA LEU A 54 1.21 12.86 -24.13
C LEU A 54 2.36 11.85 -24.00
N LYS A 55 3.60 12.29 -24.19
CA LYS A 55 4.78 11.44 -24.01
C LYS A 55 4.86 10.94 -22.57
N GLU A 56 4.76 11.83 -21.58
CA GLU A 56 4.79 11.46 -20.16
C GLU A 56 3.65 10.48 -19.80
N ILE A 57 2.42 10.77 -20.24
CA ILE A 57 1.26 9.90 -20.03
C ILE A 57 1.49 8.51 -20.65
N THR A 58 2.00 8.47 -21.88
CA THR A 58 2.23 7.21 -22.61
C THR A 58 3.34 6.40 -21.96
N GLU A 59 4.41 7.05 -21.48
CA GLU A 59 5.49 6.42 -20.72
C GLU A 59 4.97 5.79 -19.42
N GLU A 60 4.12 6.49 -18.68
CA GLU A 60 3.50 5.96 -17.45
C GLU A 60 2.55 4.79 -17.73
N ILE A 61 1.71 4.87 -18.77
CA ILE A 61 0.84 3.77 -19.19
C ILE A 61 1.66 2.55 -19.61
N ASN A 62 2.73 2.75 -20.41
CA ASN A 62 3.62 1.67 -20.82
C ASN A 62 4.34 1.05 -19.62
N ARG A 63 4.76 1.87 -18.64
CA ARG A 63 5.34 1.36 -17.39
C ARG A 63 4.35 0.48 -16.63
N ARG A 64 3.08 0.89 -16.52
CA ARG A 64 2.02 0.11 -15.86
C ARG A 64 1.74 -1.21 -16.58
N LYS A 65 1.63 -1.20 -17.90
CA LYS A 65 1.44 -2.42 -18.72
C LYS A 65 2.56 -3.45 -18.53
N ASN A 66 3.80 -3.00 -18.32
CA ASN A 66 4.95 -3.88 -18.14
C ASN A 66 5.28 -4.19 -16.66
N LEU A 67 4.49 -3.68 -15.71
CA LEU A 67 4.81 -3.74 -14.29
C LEU A 67 4.90 -5.18 -13.77
N GLU A 68 3.94 -6.02 -14.13
CA GLU A 68 3.89 -7.42 -13.72
C GLU A 68 5.02 -8.23 -14.35
N LYS A 69 5.25 -8.06 -15.65
CA LYS A 69 6.36 -8.70 -16.36
C LYS A 69 7.69 -8.40 -15.68
N HIS A 70 7.97 -7.13 -15.39
CA HIS A 70 9.19 -6.74 -14.71
C HIS A 70 9.27 -7.28 -13.28
N SER A 71 8.13 -7.42 -12.58
CA SER A 71 8.09 -8.01 -11.23
C SER A 71 8.46 -9.50 -11.26
N VAL A 72 7.93 -10.26 -12.21
CA VAL A 72 8.28 -11.68 -12.41
C VAL A 72 9.75 -11.84 -12.75
N GLU A 73 10.28 -11.02 -13.66
CA GLU A 73 11.70 -11.03 -14.04
C GLU A 73 12.61 -10.70 -12.85
N ARG A 74 12.27 -9.66 -12.07
CA ARG A 74 13.00 -9.33 -10.84
C ARG A 74 12.96 -10.46 -9.83
N LYS A 75 11.78 -11.01 -9.53
CA LYS A 75 11.63 -12.12 -8.57
C LYS A 75 12.49 -13.32 -8.96
N LYS A 76 12.50 -13.70 -10.24
CA LYS A 76 13.34 -14.79 -10.76
C LYS A 76 14.84 -14.48 -10.56
N LEU A 77 15.27 -13.26 -10.88
CA LEU A 77 16.67 -12.86 -10.71
C LEU A 77 17.08 -12.84 -9.23
N LEU A 78 16.23 -12.30 -8.35
CA LEU A 78 16.48 -12.23 -6.90
C LEU A 78 16.59 -13.64 -6.31
N GLN A 79 15.72 -14.56 -6.69
CA GLN A 79 15.80 -15.96 -6.26
C GLN A 79 17.14 -16.63 -6.64
N GLN A 80 17.77 -16.20 -7.73
CA GLN A 80 19.03 -16.78 -8.21
C GLN A 80 20.27 -16.09 -7.62
N MET A 81 20.22 -14.77 -7.43
CA MET A 81 21.41 -13.96 -7.15
C MET A 81 21.45 -13.39 -5.74
N TYR A 82 20.31 -13.16 -5.10
CA TYR A 82 20.27 -12.54 -3.79
C TYR A 82 20.69 -13.53 -2.70
N LYS A 83 21.58 -13.08 -1.81
CA LYS A 83 22.06 -13.86 -0.67
C LYS A 83 21.67 -13.16 0.62
N PRO A 84 20.62 -13.64 1.32
CA PRO A 84 20.20 -13.07 2.59
C PRO A 84 21.28 -13.13 3.66
N ILE A 85 21.25 -12.18 4.60
CA ILE A 85 22.13 -12.17 5.78
C ILE A 85 21.37 -12.50 7.07
N GLU A 86 20.04 -12.35 7.07
CA GLU A 86 19.13 -12.72 8.15
C GLU A 86 18.06 -13.70 7.64
N THR A 87 18.46 -14.91 7.25
CA THR A 87 17.57 -15.93 6.64
C THR A 87 16.30 -16.23 7.45
N ASN A 88 16.37 -16.10 8.77
CA ASN A 88 15.25 -16.36 9.67
C ASN A 88 14.09 -15.36 9.50
N VAL A 89 14.32 -14.14 8.99
CA VAL A 89 13.26 -13.12 8.90
C VAL A 89 12.23 -13.40 7.79
N PHE A 90 12.56 -14.28 6.83
CA PHE A 90 11.69 -14.66 5.70
C PHE A 90 10.52 -15.56 6.11
N ASN A 91 10.58 -16.13 7.30
CA ASN A 91 9.54 -16.99 7.86
C ASN A 91 9.02 -16.32 9.13
N LEU A 92 7.73 -15.96 9.18
CA LEU A 92 7.14 -15.34 10.35
C LEU A 92 7.15 -16.32 11.52
N GLN A 93 7.79 -15.92 12.62
CA GLN A 93 7.86 -16.68 13.85
C GLN A 93 7.11 -15.91 14.95
N GLU A 94 6.47 -16.62 15.86
CA GLU A 94 5.69 -15.99 16.92
C GLU A 94 6.55 -15.10 17.83
N ASN A 95 7.82 -15.47 18.07
CA ASN A 95 8.77 -14.65 18.84
C ASN A 95 9.17 -13.32 18.14
N PHE A 96 8.80 -13.12 16.88
CA PHE A 96 8.95 -11.84 16.18
C PHE A 96 7.84 -10.86 16.53
N LEU A 97 6.70 -11.38 17.00
CA LEU A 97 5.51 -10.61 17.33
C LEU A 97 5.56 -10.12 18.77
N ASP A 98 4.99 -8.95 19.01
CA ASP A 98 4.83 -8.44 20.37
C ASP A 98 3.83 -9.32 21.14
N PRO A 99 4.09 -9.71 22.39
CA PRO A 99 3.15 -10.52 23.18
C PRO A 99 1.74 -9.92 23.29
N SER A 100 1.63 -8.58 23.33
CA SER A 100 0.34 -7.88 23.33
C SER A 100 -0.43 -8.08 22.01
N PHE A 101 0.29 -8.16 20.88
CA PHE A 101 -0.30 -8.42 19.57
C PHE A 101 -0.89 -9.83 19.50
N ILE A 102 -0.16 -10.82 20.02
CA ILE A 102 -0.62 -12.21 20.07
C ILE A 102 -1.90 -12.31 20.91
N ASN A 103 -1.92 -11.66 22.08
CA ASN A 103 -3.10 -11.63 22.95
C ASN A 103 -4.31 -10.95 22.27
N LEU A 104 -4.07 -9.85 21.55
CA LEU A 104 -5.08 -9.12 20.78
C LEU A 104 -5.68 -10.01 19.68
N VAL A 105 -4.83 -10.69 18.91
CA VAL A 105 -5.27 -11.60 17.83
C VAL A 105 -6.03 -12.80 18.40
N ASN A 106 -5.58 -13.37 19.51
CA ASN A 106 -6.27 -14.48 20.18
C ASN A 106 -7.67 -14.07 20.66
N ALA A 107 -7.82 -12.86 21.23
CA ALA A 107 -9.13 -12.34 21.60
C ALA A 107 -10.06 -12.19 20.37
N ALA A 108 -9.52 -11.71 19.25
CA ALA A 108 -10.27 -11.55 18.00
C ALA A 108 -10.69 -12.91 17.40
N LYS A 109 -9.79 -13.91 17.41
CA LYS A 109 -10.08 -15.29 16.96
C LYS A 109 -11.19 -15.95 17.78
N SER A 110 -11.24 -15.68 19.09
CA SER A 110 -12.33 -16.14 19.97
C SER A 110 -13.64 -15.34 19.82
N LEU A 111 -13.72 -14.41 18.85
CA LEU A 111 -14.86 -13.53 18.63
C LEU A 111 -15.27 -12.72 19.88
N ASN A 112 -14.32 -12.49 20.78
CA ASN A 112 -14.56 -11.70 21.98
C ASN A 112 -14.35 -10.21 21.64
N PHE A 113 -15.40 -9.57 21.14
CA PHE A 113 -15.38 -8.18 20.69
C PHE A 113 -14.92 -7.22 21.80
N GLU A 114 -15.52 -7.32 22.98
CA GLU A 114 -15.22 -6.45 24.12
C GLU A 114 -13.75 -6.55 24.53
N LYS A 115 -13.24 -7.77 24.69
CA LYS A 115 -11.82 -8.00 25.01
C LYS A 115 -10.89 -7.51 23.91
N THR A 116 -11.25 -7.72 22.64
CA THR A 116 -10.44 -7.24 21.50
C THR A 116 -10.33 -5.73 21.53
N VAL A 117 -11.44 -5.02 21.70
CA VAL A 117 -11.47 -3.55 21.77
C VAL A 117 -10.70 -3.03 22.98
N HIS A 118 -10.76 -3.70 24.14
CA HIS A 118 -9.99 -3.32 25.32
C HIS A 118 -8.47 -3.46 25.17
N LEU A 119 -8.00 -4.32 24.25
CA LEU A 119 -6.57 -4.53 23.99
C LEU A 119 -6.00 -3.57 22.93
N LEU A 120 -6.84 -2.73 22.33
CA LEU A 120 -6.45 -1.76 21.31
C LEU A 120 -6.17 -0.39 21.90
N ASP A 121 -5.23 0.33 21.29
CA ASP A 121 -5.17 1.78 21.42
C ASP A 121 -6.18 2.39 20.43
N ILE A 122 -7.29 2.91 20.94
CA ILE A 122 -8.34 3.52 20.12
C ILE A 122 -7.97 4.98 19.87
N ILE A 123 -7.28 5.23 18.76
CA ILE A 123 -6.83 6.57 18.38
C ILE A 123 -8.01 7.45 17.98
N SER A 124 -8.96 6.88 17.21
CA SER A 124 -10.23 7.54 16.91
C SER A 124 -11.30 6.50 16.64
N LYS A 125 -12.32 6.46 17.51
CA LYS A 125 -13.47 5.56 17.34
C LYS A 125 -14.31 5.94 16.12
N GLU A 126 -14.56 7.23 15.92
CA GLU A 126 -15.33 7.76 14.78
C GLU A 126 -14.66 7.39 13.45
N LYS A 127 -13.34 7.59 13.36
CA LYS A 127 -12.58 7.29 12.15
C LYS A 127 -12.11 5.84 12.04
N GLN A 128 -12.44 5.00 13.02
CA GLN A 128 -12.01 3.61 13.11
C GLN A 128 -10.48 3.45 12.91
N LEU A 129 -9.73 4.27 13.63
CA LEU A 129 -8.26 4.24 13.65
C LEU A 129 -7.81 3.54 14.92
N TYR A 130 -7.15 2.40 14.74
CA TYR A 130 -6.68 1.56 15.84
C TYR A 130 -5.17 1.40 15.78
N GLY A 131 -4.53 1.50 16.92
CA GLY A 131 -3.10 1.29 17.05
C GLY A 131 -2.77 0.15 18.02
N PHE A 132 -1.65 -0.50 17.76
CA PHE A 132 -1.14 -1.60 18.59
C PHE A 132 0.33 -1.88 18.28
N ARG A 133 1.04 -2.49 19.24
CA ARG A 133 2.35 -3.08 18.96
C ARG A 133 2.17 -4.28 18.05
N VAL A 134 3.05 -4.47 17.07
CA VAL A 134 3.00 -5.61 16.14
C VAL A 134 4.21 -6.49 16.31
N PHE A 135 5.39 -5.89 16.22
CA PHE A 135 6.66 -6.59 16.23
C PHE A 135 7.51 -6.23 17.43
N THR A 136 8.35 -7.16 17.86
CA THR A 136 9.39 -6.89 18.84
C THR A 136 10.47 -6.00 18.24
N GLN A 137 11.11 -5.19 19.09
CA GLN A 137 12.25 -4.35 18.67
C GLN A 137 13.38 -5.18 18.05
N ALA A 138 13.63 -6.39 18.59
CA ALA A 138 14.66 -7.28 18.09
C ALA A 138 14.38 -7.74 16.65
N PHE A 139 13.13 -8.11 16.34
CA PHE A 139 12.76 -8.45 14.97
C PHE A 139 12.84 -7.24 14.04
N CYS A 140 12.34 -6.08 14.47
CA CYS A 140 12.44 -4.83 13.72
C CYS A 140 13.89 -4.52 13.29
N CYS A 141 14.87 -4.65 14.21
CA CYS A 141 16.28 -4.46 13.90
C CYS A 141 16.81 -5.48 12.87
N LYS A 142 16.46 -6.77 13.00
CA LYS A 142 16.88 -7.81 12.05
C LYS A 142 16.29 -7.58 10.66
N LEU A 143 14.99 -7.26 10.58
CA LEU A 143 14.32 -6.99 9.33
C LEU A 143 14.93 -5.75 8.65
N ILE A 144 15.17 -4.66 9.38
CA ILE A 144 15.84 -3.48 8.82
C ILE A 144 17.22 -3.84 8.27
N LYS A 145 18.02 -4.60 9.01
CA LYS A 145 19.36 -5.02 8.57
C LYS A 145 19.33 -5.81 7.26
N GLU A 146 18.38 -6.73 7.11
CA GLU A 146 18.17 -7.47 5.87
C GLU A 146 17.74 -6.57 4.71
N LEU A 147 16.84 -5.62 4.98
CA LEU A 147 16.35 -4.69 3.97
C LEU A 147 17.43 -3.68 3.52
N ASP A 148 18.30 -3.24 4.43
CA ASP A 148 19.47 -2.40 4.12
C ASP A 148 20.46 -3.17 3.23
N HIS A 149 20.76 -4.42 3.57
CA HIS A 149 21.63 -5.29 2.77
C HIS A 149 21.10 -5.47 1.34
N TYR A 150 19.80 -5.70 1.18
CA TYR A 150 19.19 -5.73 -0.15
C TYR A 150 19.29 -4.38 -0.87
N ARG A 151 19.07 -3.27 -0.16
CA ARG A 151 19.12 -1.91 -0.72
C ARG A 151 20.53 -1.56 -1.24
N GLU A 152 21.57 -1.94 -0.49
CA GLU A 152 22.98 -1.70 -0.81
C GLU A 152 23.50 -2.60 -1.95
N SER A 153 22.82 -3.71 -2.24
CA SER A 153 23.19 -4.58 -3.36
C SER A 153 22.96 -3.91 -4.73
N SER A 154 23.68 -4.37 -5.76
CA SER A 154 23.48 -3.93 -7.16
C SER A 154 22.27 -4.56 -7.86
N LEU A 155 21.52 -5.43 -7.18
CA LEU A 155 20.36 -6.13 -7.75
C LEU A 155 19.21 -5.16 -8.06
N PRO A 156 18.36 -5.45 -9.06
CA PRO A 156 17.28 -4.55 -9.42
C PRO A 156 16.26 -4.42 -8.29
N LYS A 157 15.72 -3.20 -8.11
CA LYS A 157 14.65 -2.90 -7.15
C LYS A 157 13.38 -2.44 -7.87
N GLY A 158 12.23 -2.90 -7.41
CA GLY A 158 10.93 -2.41 -7.85
C GLY A 158 10.49 -1.18 -7.04
N ARG A 159 9.59 -0.36 -7.61
CA ARG A 159 8.96 0.73 -6.86
C ARG A 159 7.84 0.17 -5.96
N PRO A 160 7.78 0.52 -4.66
CA PRO A 160 6.75 0.04 -3.76
C PRO A 160 5.33 0.40 -4.23
N ASN A 161 5.11 1.65 -4.63
CA ASN A 161 3.84 2.13 -5.17
C ASN A 161 4.09 3.31 -6.15
N SER A 162 3.04 3.99 -6.59
CA SER A 162 3.13 5.11 -7.55
C SER A 162 3.69 6.40 -6.94
N MET A 163 3.64 6.55 -5.62
CA MET A 163 4.03 7.78 -4.91
C MET A 163 5.36 7.65 -4.14
N ASN A 164 5.76 6.44 -3.76
CA ASN A 164 7.05 6.15 -3.12
C ASN A 164 8.07 5.62 -4.12
N LYS A 165 9.26 6.23 -4.11
CA LYS A 165 10.40 5.81 -4.93
C LYS A 165 11.28 4.82 -4.21
N TYR A 166 11.37 4.92 -2.88
CA TYR A 166 12.31 4.15 -2.07
C TYR A 166 11.60 3.17 -1.13
N GLY A 167 12.06 1.92 -1.15
CA GLY A 167 11.50 0.84 -0.37
C GLY A 167 11.70 -0.53 -1.02
N VAL A 168 11.08 -1.56 -0.46
CA VAL A 168 11.27 -2.95 -0.89
C VAL A 168 9.91 -3.62 -1.04
N LEU A 169 9.69 -4.27 -2.19
CA LEU A 169 8.56 -5.17 -2.41
C LEU A 169 8.90 -6.54 -1.79
N LEU A 170 8.31 -6.85 -0.64
CA LEU A 170 8.71 -8.00 0.18
C LEU A 170 8.46 -9.34 -0.54
N ASP A 171 7.38 -9.44 -1.30
CA ASP A 171 7.05 -10.66 -2.06
C ASP A 171 8.05 -10.94 -3.20
N GLU A 172 8.67 -9.90 -3.79
CA GLU A 172 9.73 -10.07 -4.79
C GLU A 172 11.01 -10.60 -4.13
N LEU A 173 11.27 -10.22 -2.88
CA LEU A 173 12.43 -10.65 -2.11
C LEU A 173 12.28 -12.06 -1.52
N GLY A 174 11.04 -12.60 -1.46
CA GLY A 174 10.78 -13.98 -1.02
C GLY A 174 10.00 -14.10 0.29
N PHE A 175 9.40 -13.02 0.80
CA PHE A 175 8.62 -13.04 2.05
C PHE A 175 7.19 -13.55 1.89
N HIS A 176 6.80 -14.08 0.73
CA HIS A 176 5.40 -14.33 0.45
C HIS A 176 4.77 -15.44 1.30
N ASP A 177 5.19 -16.69 1.07
CA ASP A 177 4.44 -17.87 1.54
C ASP A 177 4.50 -18.05 3.06
N HIS A 178 5.67 -17.82 3.66
CA HIS A 178 5.92 -18.09 5.07
C HIS A 178 5.92 -16.84 5.95
N PHE A 179 5.76 -15.64 5.37
CA PHE A 179 5.70 -14.40 6.14
C PHE A 179 4.44 -13.60 5.88
N SER A 180 4.27 -13.00 4.70
CA SER A 180 3.19 -12.04 4.44
C SER A 180 1.83 -12.72 4.34
N LYS A 181 1.77 -13.90 3.71
CA LYS A 181 0.57 -14.74 3.69
C LYS A 181 0.17 -15.17 5.10
N VAL A 182 1.12 -15.63 5.92
CA VAL A 182 0.86 -16.04 7.31
C VAL A 182 0.42 -14.85 8.16
N LEU A 183 1.08 -13.69 8.03
CA LEU A 183 0.69 -12.46 8.71
C LEU A 183 -0.77 -12.08 8.39
N ARG A 184 -1.13 -12.14 7.10
CA ARG A 184 -2.50 -11.86 6.64
C ARG A 184 -3.50 -12.86 7.23
N THR A 185 -3.32 -14.16 7.00
CA THR A 185 -4.36 -15.16 7.31
C THR A 185 -4.47 -15.42 8.81
N GLU A 186 -3.35 -15.50 9.51
CA GLU A 186 -3.34 -15.93 10.91
C GLU A 186 -3.51 -14.78 11.89
N TYR A 187 -3.24 -13.53 11.49
CA TYR A 187 -3.23 -12.39 12.43
C TYR A 187 -4.14 -11.26 11.98
N LEU A 188 -3.99 -10.76 10.75
CA LEU A 188 -4.67 -9.53 10.32
C LEU A 188 -6.12 -9.74 9.88
N ASP A 189 -6.44 -10.83 9.18
CA ASP A 189 -7.83 -11.13 8.78
C ASP A 189 -8.77 -11.39 9.99
N PRO A 190 -8.36 -12.15 11.04
CA PRO A 190 -9.15 -12.25 12.26
C PRO A 190 -9.43 -10.90 12.92
N LEU A 191 -8.45 -9.99 12.95
CA LEU A 191 -8.65 -8.65 13.49
C LEU A 191 -9.59 -7.82 12.62
N ALA A 192 -9.40 -7.83 11.30
CA ALA A 192 -10.25 -7.10 10.38
C ALA A 192 -11.72 -7.57 10.44
N LYS A 193 -11.95 -8.87 10.66
CA LYS A 193 -13.30 -9.41 10.86
C LYS A 193 -14.02 -8.75 12.05
N VAL A 194 -13.31 -8.44 13.12
CA VAL A 194 -13.87 -7.81 14.33
C VAL A 194 -13.96 -6.29 14.16
N LEU A 195 -12.92 -5.66 13.61
CA LEU A 195 -12.77 -4.20 13.61
C LEU A 195 -13.36 -3.52 12.39
N PHE A 196 -13.43 -4.22 11.25
CA PHE A 196 -13.87 -3.69 9.96
C PHE A 196 -14.79 -4.68 9.22
N PRO A 197 -15.86 -5.20 9.84
CA PRO A 197 -16.68 -6.26 9.25
C PRO A 197 -17.25 -5.88 7.88
N GLU A 198 -17.61 -4.60 7.69
CA GLU A 198 -18.15 -4.08 6.42
C GLU A 198 -17.11 -4.02 5.30
N TRP A 199 -15.83 -3.79 5.64
CA TRP A 199 -14.73 -3.65 4.68
C TRP A 199 -14.05 -4.97 4.38
N ARG A 200 -14.01 -5.87 5.37
CA ARG A 200 -13.33 -7.16 5.26
C ARG A 200 -14.03 -8.11 4.28
N GLY A 201 -15.35 -7.97 4.10
CA GLY A 201 -16.14 -8.87 3.25
C GLY A 201 -16.07 -10.33 3.73
N ASN A 202 -16.01 -11.27 2.78
CA ASN A 202 -15.95 -12.71 3.07
C ASN A 202 -14.59 -13.16 3.59
N GLU A 203 -13.51 -12.52 3.17
CA GLU A 203 -12.14 -12.67 3.64
C GLU A 203 -11.21 -11.68 2.95
N LEU A 204 -10.14 -11.29 3.64
CA LEU A 204 -9.01 -10.60 3.01
C LEU A 204 -8.16 -11.65 2.29
N ASP A 205 -8.57 -12.12 1.12
CA ASP A 205 -7.98 -13.23 0.35
C ASP A 205 -6.64 -12.91 -0.36
N SER A 206 -6.28 -11.64 -0.49
CA SER A 206 -5.08 -11.19 -1.18
C SER A 206 -4.44 -10.00 -0.49
N HIS A 207 -3.19 -9.68 -0.84
CA HIS A 207 -2.50 -8.53 -0.28
C HIS A 207 -1.39 -8.01 -1.19
N LYS A 208 -0.88 -6.83 -0.82
CA LYS A 208 0.39 -6.30 -1.30
C LYS A 208 1.18 -5.81 -0.09
N ILE A 209 2.37 -6.37 0.12
CA ILE A 209 3.26 -6.00 1.22
C ILE A 209 4.54 -5.34 0.71
N PHE A 210 4.93 -4.24 1.35
CA PHE A 210 6.12 -3.48 0.96
C PHE A 210 6.64 -2.66 2.12
N THR A 211 7.89 -2.21 2.01
CA THR A 211 8.40 -1.13 2.86
C THR A 211 8.49 0.18 2.10
N VAL A 212 8.46 1.28 2.87
CA VAL A 212 8.78 2.63 2.39
C VAL A 212 9.88 3.21 3.28
N CYS A 213 10.77 3.99 2.69
CA CYS A 213 11.84 4.69 3.40
C CYS A 213 11.65 6.21 3.28
N TYR A 214 11.68 6.89 4.41
CA TYR A 214 11.75 8.35 4.46
C TYR A 214 13.14 8.78 4.91
N LYS A 215 13.82 9.61 4.11
CA LYS A 215 15.18 10.08 4.37
C LYS A 215 15.45 11.39 3.63
N THR A 216 16.30 12.25 4.20
CA THR A 216 16.80 13.44 3.49
C THR A 216 17.46 13.05 2.16
N ASN A 217 17.08 13.71 1.07
CA ASN A 217 17.47 13.43 -0.33
C ASN A 217 16.86 12.15 -0.95
N GLU A 218 15.96 11.45 -0.25
CA GLU A 218 15.10 10.41 -0.81
C GLU A 218 13.63 10.90 -0.79
N ASP A 219 12.67 10.08 -0.37
CA ASP A 219 11.31 10.53 -0.08
C ASP A 219 11.28 11.22 1.29
N LEU A 220 10.82 12.47 1.37
CA LEU A 220 10.71 13.21 2.64
C LEU A 220 9.35 13.05 3.31
N GLU A 221 8.30 12.95 2.49
CA GLU A 221 6.90 12.96 2.87
C GLU A 221 6.09 12.07 1.93
N LEU A 222 4.80 11.93 2.21
CA LEU A 222 3.85 11.32 1.29
C LEU A 222 2.57 12.12 1.27
N GLY A 223 2.25 12.71 0.11
CA GLY A 223 1.06 13.52 -0.08
C GLY A 223 -0.24 12.76 0.21
N CYS A 224 -1.33 13.51 0.41
CA CYS A 224 -2.63 12.94 0.78
C CYS A 224 -3.13 11.97 -0.30
N HIS A 225 -3.44 10.73 0.09
CA HIS A 225 -3.86 9.66 -0.79
C HIS A 225 -4.79 8.66 -0.07
N ASN A 226 -5.21 7.62 -0.77
CA ASN A 226 -5.83 6.43 -0.20
C ASN A 226 -5.13 5.19 -0.76
N ASP A 227 -5.28 4.06 -0.07
CA ASP A 227 -4.64 2.81 -0.42
C ASP A 227 -5.49 1.97 -1.37
N ASN A 228 -4.81 1.14 -2.17
CA ASN A 228 -5.45 0.09 -2.96
C ASN A 228 -5.66 -1.19 -2.12
N GLY A 229 -6.45 -1.05 -1.06
CA GLY A 229 -6.82 -2.10 -0.10
C GLY A 229 -8.17 -1.79 0.57
N GLU A 230 -8.83 -2.82 1.07
CA GLU A 230 -9.99 -2.64 1.95
C GLU A 230 -9.54 -2.22 3.35
N VAL A 231 -8.43 -2.79 3.81
CA VAL A 231 -7.82 -2.52 5.11
C VAL A 231 -6.30 -2.41 4.93
N THR A 232 -5.67 -1.50 5.68
CA THR A 232 -4.22 -1.31 5.66
C THR A 232 -3.67 -1.39 7.07
N LEU A 233 -2.52 -2.07 7.22
CA LEU A 233 -1.65 -1.95 8.37
C LEU A 233 -0.36 -1.22 7.98
N ASN A 234 0.00 -0.18 8.73
CA ASN A 234 1.25 0.57 8.58
C ASN A 234 2.06 0.51 9.88
N VAL A 235 3.16 -0.23 9.87
CA VAL A 235 4.03 -0.45 11.04
C VAL A 235 5.34 0.31 10.88
N CYS A 236 5.70 1.14 11.86
CA CYS A 236 7.03 1.75 11.87
C CYS A 236 8.05 0.69 12.30
N LEU A 237 8.95 0.31 11.41
CA LEU A 237 9.99 -0.68 11.74
C LEU A 237 11.12 -0.08 12.57
N GLY A 238 11.37 1.24 12.45
CA GLY A 238 12.37 1.92 13.26
C GLY A 238 13.30 2.80 12.46
N LYS A 239 14.60 2.70 12.78
CA LYS A 239 15.66 3.71 12.60
C LYS A 239 15.51 4.86 13.62
N SER A 240 16.24 5.95 13.43
CA SER A 240 16.19 7.15 14.29
C SER A 240 15.73 8.33 13.45
N PHE A 241 14.66 9.00 13.88
CA PHE A 241 14.05 10.10 13.15
C PHE A 241 13.34 11.10 14.08
N GLU A 242 13.13 12.31 13.56
CA GLU A 242 12.28 13.37 14.14
C GLU A 242 11.23 13.80 13.10
N GLY A 243 10.01 14.12 13.55
CA GLY A 243 8.89 14.46 12.67
C GLY A 243 8.33 13.24 11.94
N GLY A 244 7.74 13.48 10.77
CA GLY A 244 7.18 12.41 9.93
C GLY A 244 5.76 11.96 10.31
N ASP A 245 5.06 12.68 11.18
CA ASP A 245 3.75 12.26 11.70
C ASP A 245 2.80 11.85 10.58
N LEU A 246 2.04 10.79 10.83
CA LEU A 246 0.98 10.38 9.93
C LEU A 246 -0.23 11.27 10.17
N TYR A 247 -0.99 11.57 9.12
CA TYR A 247 -2.28 12.22 9.26
C TYR A 247 -3.36 11.42 8.56
N PHE A 248 -4.54 11.35 9.18
CA PHE A 248 -5.68 10.57 8.70
C PHE A 248 -6.92 11.45 8.68
N GLY A 249 -7.53 11.54 7.51
CA GLY A 249 -8.74 12.28 7.23
C GLY A 249 -9.97 11.39 7.18
N ASP A 250 -10.99 11.88 6.47
CA ASP A 250 -12.22 11.16 6.19
C ASP A 250 -12.03 10.14 5.04
N MET A 251 -13.11 9.44 4.70
CA MET A 251 -13.11 8.54 3.56
C MET A 251 -12.90 9.31 2.25
N ARG A 252 -12.29 8.68 1.24
CA ARG A 252 -12.02 9.28 -0.08
C ARG A 252 -13.22 9.88 -0.82
N THR A 253 -14.44 9.58 -0.38
CA THR A 253 -15.69 10.15 -0.89
C THR A 253 -15.88 11.61 -0.48
N ILE A 254 -15.13 12.07 0.54
CA ILE A 254 -15.13 13.46 0.99
C ILE A 254 -13.98 14.20 0.29
N PRO A 255 -14.23 15.41 -0.27
CA PRO A 255 -13.18 16.23 -0.85
C PRO A 255 -12.03 16.49 0.12
N ILE A 256 -10.79 16.45 -0.36
CA ILE A 256 -9.58 16.69 0.46
C ILE A 256 -9.67 18.01 1.23
N ALA A 257 -10.19 19.07 0.61
CA ALA A 257 -10.33 20.40 1.22
C ALA A 257 -11.35 20.46 2.37
N GLU A 258 -12.26 19.49 2.47
CA GLU A 258 -13.32 19.40 3.48
C GLU A 258 -13.04 18.32 4.53
N SER A 259 -12.00 17.53 4.33
CA SER A 259 -11.65 16.39 5.16
C SER A 259 -11.10 16.84 6.52
N ASN A 260 -11.59 16.22 7.59
CA ASN A 260 -11.14 16.49 8.96
C ASN A 260 -9.99 15.57 9.34
N TYR A 261 -8.80 16.13 9.59
CA TYR A 261 -7.58 15.36 9.81
C TYR A 261 -7.21 15.21 11.29
N ILE A 262 -6.73 14.02 11.64
CA ILE A 262 -6.09 13.73 12.92
C ILE A 262 -4.63 13.37 12.65
N SER A 263 -3.71 13.99 13.38
CA SER A 263 -2.28 13.69 13.30
C SER A 263 -1.85 12.70 14.38
N ILE A 264 -0.97 11.77 14.02
CA ILE A 264 -0.52 10.66 14.86
C ILE A 264 0.99 10.54 14.73
N GLN A 265 1.68 10.69 15.85
CA GLN A 265 3.11 10.41 15.92
C GLN A 265 3.35 8.90 15.80
N HIS A 266 4.13 8.50 14.80
CA HIS A 266 4.44 7.09 14.57
C HIS A 266 5.60 6.63 15.46
N LYS A 267 5.48 5.46 16.10
CA LYS A 267 6.45 4.91 17.04
C LYS A 267 7.00 3.57 16.56
N VAL A 268 8.28 3.31 16.79
CA VAL A 268 8.95 2.06 16.39
C VAL A 268 8.21 0.84 16.95
N GLY A 269 7.99 -0.18 16.12
CA GLY A 269 7.24 -1.41 16.43
C GLY A 269 5.72 -1.24 16.51
N TYR A 270 5.21 -0.02 16.37
CA TYR A 270 3.79 0.31 16.49
C TYR A 270 3.12 0.36 15.10
N GLY A 271 1.99 -0.32 14.98
CA GLY A 271 1.16 -0.38 13.79
C GLY A 271 -0.07 0.51 13.90
N ILE A 272 -0.44 1.16 12.81
CA ILE A 272 -1.74 1.80 12.62
C ILE A 272 -2.56 0.93 11.67
N PHE A 273 -3.74 0.50 12.12
CA PHE A 273 -4.66 -0.33 11.37
C PHE A 273 -5.90 0.48 11.04
N HIS A 274 -6.17 0.65 9.75
CA HIS A 274 -7.19 1.55 9.24
C HIS A 274 -7.83 1.03 7.95
N ARG A 275 -8.93 1.67 7.54
CA ARG A 275 -9.60 1.39 6.27
C ARG A 275 -8.76 1.93 5.12
N GLY A 276 -8.52 1.13 4.08
CA GLY A 276 -7.61 1.51 2.99
C GLY A 276 -8.12 2.71 2.18
N GLN A 277 -9.44 2.86 2.04
CA GLN A 277 -10.06 4.00 1.34
C GLN A 277 -10.08 5.31 2.14
N GLN A 278 -9.52 5.34 3.35
CA GLN A 278 -9.42 6.54 4.16
C GLN A 278 -8.30 7.44 3.63
N LEU A 279 -8.58 8.75 3.53
CA LEU A 279 -7.57 9.73 3.14
C LEU A 279 -6.49 9.83 4.21
N HIS A 280 -5.23 9.75 3.81
CA HIS A 280 -4.12 9.85 4.74
C HIS A 280 -2.82 10.22 4.03
N GLY A 281 -1.79 10.53 4.81
CA GLY A 281 -0.45 10.78 4.31
C GLY A 281 0.57 10.84 5.43
N ALA A 282 1.79 11.20 5.08
CA ALA A 282 2.90 11.38 6.02
C ALA A 282 3.45 12.79 5.87
N LEU A 283 3.55 13.52 6.97
CA LEU A 283 4.26 14.80 7.01
C LEU A 283 5.77 14.59 6.77
N PRO A 284 6.51 15.65 6.41
CA PRO A 284 7.96 15.57 6.24
C PRO A 284 8.68 15.05 7.50
N ILE A 285 9.66 14.18 7.30
CA ILE A 285 10.68 13.94 8.32
C ILE A 285 11.58 15.17 8.44
N MET A 286 11.97 15.52 9.67
CA MET A 286 12.85 16.65 9.95
C MET A 286 14.31 16.22 10.07
N LYS A 287 14.57 15.02 10.62
CA LYS A 287 15.90 14.44 10.77
C LYS A 287 15.86 12.93 10.65
N GLY A 288 17.00 12.35 10.27
CA GLY A 288 17.24 10.92 10.32
C GLY A 288 16.60 10.13 9.19
N GLU A 289 16.23 8.89 9.48
CA GLU A 289 15.60 7.95 8.55
C GLU A 289 14.46 7.24 9.26
N ARG A 290 13.35 7.00 8.56
CA ARG A 290 12.25 6.19 9.05
C ARG A 290 11.90 5.14 8.02
N GLN A 291 11.78 3.90 8.45
CA GLN A 291 11.31 2.81 7.60
C GLN A 291 10.00 2.23 8.13
N ASN A 292 9.01 2.10 7.24
CA ASN A 292 7.72 1.52 7.57
C ASN A 292 7.48 0.25 6.75
N LEU A 293 6.83 -0.74 7.35
CA LEU A 293 6.22 -1.88 6.68
C LEU A 293 4.73 -1.60 6.48
N ILE A 294 4.27 -1.70 5.24
CA ILE A 294 2.88 -1.47 4.85
C ILE A 294 2.36 -2.75 4.21
N ILE A 295 1.17 -3.17 4.62
CA ILE A 295 0.43 -4.23 3.95
C ILE A 295 -0.97 -3.74 3.61
N TRP A 296 -1.26 -3.69 2.31
CA TRP A 296 -2.60 -3.49 1.79
C TRP A 296 -3.30 -4.84 1.74
N LEU A 297 -4.36 -4.99 2.50
CA LEU A 297 -5.16 -6.21 2.57
C LEU A 297 -6.40 -6.05 1.70
N ARG A 298 -6.74 -7.11 0.97
CA ARG A 298 -7.70 -7.04 -0.12
C ARG A 298 -8.69 -8.18 -0.02
N ALA A 299 -9.95 -7.89 -0.27
CA ALA A 299 -11.07 -8.83 -0.30
C ALA A 299 -11.71 -8.81 -1.70
N SER A 300 -11.52 -9.88 -2.47
CA SER A 300 -12.14 -10.00 -3.80
C SER A 300 -13.66 -9.85 -3.73
N SER A 301 -14.30 -10.41 -2.70
CA SER A 301 -15.75 -10.31 -2.44
C SER A 301 -16.30 -8.88 -2.35
N VAL A 302 -15.45 -7.90 -2.02
CA VAL A 302 -15.81 -6.47 -1.97
C VAL A 302 -15.51 -5.82 -3.32
N ARG A 303 -14.25 -5.88 -3.77
CA ARG A 303 -13.79 -5.16 -4.96
C ARG A 303 -14.37 -5.70 -6.27
N ASN A 304 -14.77 -6.97 -6.34
CA ASN A 304 -15.46 -7.54 -7.49
C ASN A 304 -16.81 -6.86 -7.79
N LYS A 305 -17.41 -6.20 -6.79
CA LYS A 305 -18.66 -5.43 -6.96
C LYS A 305 -18.39 -4.04 -7.51
N LEU A 306 -17.39 -3.36 -6.96
CA LEU A 306 -17.02 -1.99 -7.32
C LEU A 306 -15.51 -1.81 -7.14
N CYS A 307 -14.82 -1.46 -8.22
CA CYS A 307 -13.39 -1.22 -8.19
C CYS A 307 -13.06 0.01 -7.32
N PRO A 308 -12.18 -0.12 -6.30
CA PRO A 308 -11.81 0.99 -5.44
C PRO A 308 -10.92 2.01 -6.15
N MET A 309 -10.51 1.80 -7.41
CA MET A 309 -9.76 2.81 -8.16
C MET A 309 -10.69 3.69 -9.00
N CYS A 310 -11.56 3.08 -9.81
CA CYS A 310 -12.41 3.81 -10.76
C CYS A 310 -13.87 3.99 -10.32
N ASN A 311 -14.29 3.42 -9.18
CA ASN A 311 -15.69 3.44 -8.73
C ASN A 311 -16.67 2.88 -9.78
N SER A 312 -16.29 1.82 -10.48
CA SER A 312 -17.13 1.16 -11.49
C SER A 312 -17.03 -0.35 -11.35
N LYS A 313 -18.00 -1.10 -11.91
CA LYS A 313 -17.89 -2.56 -12.03
C LYS A 313 -16.58 -2.88 -12.78
N PRO A 314 -15.68 -3.71 -12.24
CA PRO A 314 -14.37 -3.91 -12.84
C PRO A 314 -14.46 -4.68 -14.15
N THR A 315 -13.73 -4.22 -15.16
CA THR A 315 -13.35 -5.05 -16.32
C THR A 315 -12.02 -5.71 -15.98
N LEU A 316 -11.95 -7.04 -16.10
CA LEU A 316 -10.86 -7.83 -15.54
C LEU A 316 -9.92 -8.37 -16.62
N SER A 317 -8.62 -8.20 -16.41
CA SER A 317 -7.56 -8.84 -17.18
C SER A 317 -6.76 -9.83 -16.31
N PRO A 318 -6.32 -10.98 -16.87
CA PRO A 318 -5.54 -11.95 -16.13
C PRO A 318 -4.27 -11.34 -15.51
N SER A 319 -3.92 -11.79 -14.31
CA SER A 319 -2.74 -11.35 -13.58
C SER A 319 -1.89 -12.54 -13.12
N VAL A 320 -0.63 -12.26 -12.78
CA VAL A 320 0.26 -13.20 -12.09
C VAL A 320 0.24 -12.94 -10.58
N GLY A 321 0.09 -14.00 -9.79
CA GLY A 321 0.04 -13.90 -8.33
C GLY A 321 -1.30 -13.33 -7.87
N TYR A 322 -1.26 -12.23 -7.12
CA TYR A 322 -2.47 -11.57 -6.59
C TYR A 322 -2.97 -10.40 -7.42
N GLY A 323 -2.21 -9.85 -8.38
CA GLY A 323 -2.61 -8.68 -9.15
C GLY A 323 -3.14 -7.53 -8.29
N ASP A 324 -4.31 -7.01 -8.67
CA ASP A 324 -5.11 -6.09 -7.88
C ASP A 324 -6.17 -6.78 -7.01
N GLY A 325 -6.09 -8.08 -6.80
CA GLY A 325 -6.92 -8.82 -5.83
C GLY A 325 -8.34 -9.13 -6.31
N PHE A 326 -8.66 -8.92 -7.59
CA PHE A 326 -9.96 -9.30 -8.15
C PHE A 326 -9.98 -10.78 -8.50
N THR A 327 -11.17 -11.38 -8.51
CA THR A 327 -11.40 -12.77 -8.93
C THR A 327 -12.62 -12.85 -9.86
N LEU A 328 -12.72 -13.93 -10.64
CA LEU A 328 -13.96 -14.27 -11.33
C LEU A 328 -14.81 -15.11 -10.37
N ASN A 329 -16.04 -14.68 -10.13
CA ASN A 329 -17.10 -15.48 -9.51
C ASN A 329 -18.18 -15.70 -10.58
N ASP A 330 -19.05 -16.69 -10.41
CA ASP A 330 -20.12 -17.04 -11.39
C ASP A 330 -21.08 -15.88 -11.76
N GLU A 331 -21.00 -14.74 -11.06
CA GLU A 331 -21.81 -13.53 -11.27
C GLU A 331 -21.08 -12.39 -12.05
N ASN A 332 -19.82 -12.58 -12.45
CA ASN A 332 -18.97 -11.53 -13.04
C ASN A 332 -18.49 -11.81 -14.46
#